data_AF-A0A2J8AAZ7-F1
#
_entry.id   AF-A0A2J8AAZ7-F1
#
_cell.length_a   1.000
_cell.length_b   1.000
_cell.length_c   1.000
_cell.angle_alpha   90.00
_cell.angle_beta   90.00
_cell.angle_gamma   90.00
#
_symmetry.space_group_name_H-M   'P 1'
#
loop_
_entity.id
_entity.type
_entity.pdbx_description
1 polymer ?
#
loop_
_entity_poly.entity_id
_entity_poly.type
_entity_poly.pdbx_seq_one_letter_code
_entity_poly.pdbx_strand_id
1 'polypeptide(L)'
;MSCMSCLLPSSCRGEVSLNWVGSLLTAPLEVRREELRLQYGFTCGCQRCTAEARHAGTPLAELLSATYATCQRLSPQLDGAIQAGDVRAVGARRERLVAMQAEVEAALRVAQPRVNAKTKRWLQASVYDMYDLISLCGDELAAAAALAALVGDEGAPDGESSPSSGAGGGGKRGGMNRRAAAAAATAPVVETESLAVACRVVEGVSPGSDAHAHLSAELVMRCLERFGPAHEEYRQARAGVVRAYGIRYGSVGPEVMEQLVAARLAAEAEGEEDGEEEGEEEEGVEGV
;
A
#
# COMPACT_ATOMS: atom_id res chain seq x y z
N MET A 1 -25.88 1.53 -31.49
CA MET A 1 -25.16 2.52 -30.66
C MET A 1 -23.72 2.52 -31.13
N SER A 2 -23.39 3.48 -32.01
CA SER A 2 -22.09 3.57 -32.68
C SER A 2 -21.11 4.32 -31.77
N CYS A 3 -19.94 3.72 -31.54
CA CYS A 3 -18.81 4.38 -30.88
C CYS A 3 -18.47 5.68 -31.61
N MET A 4 -18.41 6.78 -30.85
CA MET A 4 -18.10 8.12 -31.36
C MET A 4 -16.61 8.19 -31.71
N SER A 5 -16.30 7.87 -32.97
CA SER A 5 -14.96 7.98 -33.54
C SER A 5 -14.72 9.44 -33.94
N CYS A 6 -13.98 10.20 -33.15
CA CYS A 6 -13.53 11.54 -33.54
C CYS A 6 -12.39 11.43 -34.55
N LEU A 7 -12.72 11.73 -35.81
CA LEU A 7 -11.84 11.76 -36.97
C LEU A 7 -10.75 12.83 -36.83
N LEU A 8 -9.49 12.39 -36.82
CA LEU A 8 -8.37 13.28 -37.07
C LEU A 8 -7.25 12.54 -37.88
N PRO A 9 -6.53 13.22 -38.81
CA PRO A 9 -5.58 12.67 -39.81
C PRO A 9 -4.40 11.77 -39.39
N SER A 10 -4.02 10.86 -40.29
CA SER A 10 -3.40 9.55 -40.08
C SER A 10 -1.86 9.41 -39.95
N SER A 11 -1.10 10.38 -39.42
CA SER A 11 0.37 10.18 -39.30
C SER A 11 1.01 10.43 -37.93
N CYS A 12 0.31 11.06 -36.98
CA CYS A 12 0.80 11.26 -35.60
C CYS A 12 -0.31 11.12 -34.54
N ARG A 13 -1.42 10.46 -34.87
CA ARG A 13 -2.62 10.50 -34.02
C ARG A 13 -2.80 9.21 -33.27
N GLY A 14 -2.03 9.09 -32.20
CA GLY A 14 -2.40 8.21 -31.10
C GLY A 14 -3.79 8.62 -30.61
N GLU A 15 -4.71 7.68 -30.56
CA GLU A 15 -5.99 7.89 -29.90
C GLU A 15 -5.71 8.17 -28.41
N VAL A 16 -6.16 9.33 -27.93
CA VAL A 16 -6.10 9.64 -26.51
C VAL A 16 -7.29 8.95 -25.87
N SER A 17 -7.01 8.02 -24.95
CA SER A 17 -8.03 7.31 -24.19
C SER A 17 -7.97 7.72 -22.72
N LEU A 18 -9.15 7.80 -22.10
CA LEU A 18 -9.29 8.08 -20.67
C LEU A 18 -9.67 6.80 -19.93
N ASN A 19 -9.30 6.74 -18.65
CA ASN A 19 -9.76 5.70 -17.74
C ASN A 19 -11.09 6.13 -17.11
N TRP A 20 -12.13 5.32 -17.31
CA TRP A 20 -13.50 5.58 -16.82
C TRP A 20 -13.87 4.77 -15.57
N VAL A 21 -13.01 3.86 -15.10
CA VAL A 21 -13.31 2.95 -13.98
C VAL A 21 -12.82 3.45 -12.63
N GLY A 22 -12.09 4.58 -12.58
CA GLY A 22 -11.66 5.20 -11.32
C GLY A 22 -10.87 4.24 -10.42
N SER A 23 -11.33 4.07 -9.17
CA SER A 23 -10.75 3.16 -8.18
C SER A 23 -10.79 1.68 -8.60
N LEU A 24 -11.71 1.29 -9.48
CA LEU A 24 -11.77 -0.07 -10.03
C LEU A 24 -10.71 -0.32 -11.11
N LEU A 25 -9.74 0.58 -11.29
CA LEU A 25 -8.63 0.39 -12.23
C LEU A 25 -7.93 -0.94 -12.03
N THR A 26 -7.69 -1.37 -10.80
CA THR A 26 -6.98 -2.63 -10.49
C THR A 26 -7.91 -3.85 -10.51
N ALA A 27 -9.22 -3.66 -10.32
CA ALA A 27 -10.20 -4.74 -10.16
C ALA A 27 -10.20 -5.82 -11.27
N PRO A 28 -10.70 -7.03 -10.98
CA PRO A 28 -10.85 -8.11 -11.95
C PRO A 28 -11.63 -7.71 -13.21
N LEU A 29 -11.39 -8.43 -14.31
CA LEU A 29 -11.95 -8.15 -15.63
C LEU A 29 -13.47 -7.99 -15.61
N GLU A 30 -14.15 -8.93 -14.98
CA GLU A 30 -15.61 -9.00 -14.91
C GLU A 30 -16.18 -7.83 -14.12
N VAL A 31 -15.55 -7.45 -13.01
CA VAL A 31 -15.94 -6.28 -12.21
C VAL A 31 -15.80 -4.99 -13.02
N ARG A 32 -14.65 -4.80 -13.69
CA ARG A 32 -14.40 -3.61 -14.52
C ARG A 32 -15.35 -3.52 -15.71
N ARG A 33 -15.63 -4.64 -16.38
CA ARG A 33 -16.55 -4.67 -17.52
C ARG A 33 -18.00 -4.47 -17.09
N GLU A 34 -18.38 -5.02 -15.95
CA GLU A 34 -19.72 -4.84 -15.40
C GLU A 34 -19.97 -3.38 -15.05
N GLU A 35 -19.03 -2.71 -14.36
CA GLU A 35 -19.15 -1.28 -14.06
C GLU A 35 -19.31 -0.45 -15.34
N LEU A 36 -18.46 -0.68 -16.34
CA LEU A 36 -18.54 0.06 -17.60
C LEU A 36 -19.85 -0.18 -18.36
N ARG A 37 -20.39 -1.40 -18.27
CA ARG A 37 -21.66 -1.76 -18.87
C ARG A 37 -22.83 -1.09 -18.16
N LEU A 38 -22.82 -1.07 -16.83
CA LEU A 38 -23.88 -0.45 -16.02
C LEU A 38 -23.88 1.07 -16.15
N GLN A 39 -22.71 1.71 -16.04
CA GLN A 39 -22.61 3.18 -16.06
C GLN A 39 -22.67 3.78 -17.46
N TYR A 40 -22.03 3.13 -18.44
CA TYR A 40 -21.80 3.72 -19.76
C TYR A 40 -22.36 2.89 -20.92
N GLY A 41 -22.93 1.71 -20.66
CA GLY A 41 -23.59 0.90 -21.68
C GLY A 41 -22.64 0.21 -22.68
N PHE A 42 -21.34 0.07 -22.37
CA PHE A 42 -20.38 -0.59 -23.27
C PHE A 42 -19.47 -1.59 -22.55
N THR A 43 -18.91 -2.54 -23.31
CA THR A 43 -17.93 -3.52 -22.82
C THR A 43 -16.53 -3.16 -23.30
N CYS A 44 -15.59 -2.94 -22.37
CA CYS A 44 -14.22 -2.58 -22.72
C CYS A 44 -13.47 -3.71 -23.46
N GLY A 45 -12.88 -3.35 -24.61
CA GLY A 45 -12.07 -4.21 -25.48
C GLY A 45 -10.58 -3.87 -25.50
N CYS A 46 -10.07 -3.07 -24.55
CA CYS A 46 -8.66 -2.67 -24.54
C CYS A 46 -7.71 -3.87 -24.45
N GLN A 47 -6.41 -3.65 -24.69
CA GLN A 47 -5.41 -4.73 -24.72
C GLN A 47 -5.42 -5.57 -23.43
N ARG A 48 -5.56 -4.93 -22.27
CA ARG A 48 -5.67 -5.60 -20.96
C ARG A 48 -6.91 -6.48 -20.90
N CYS A 49 -8.09 -5.91 -21.17
CA CYS A 49 -9.36 -6.65 -21.10
C CYS A 49 -9.40 -7.83 -22.07
N THR A 50 -8.84 -7.67 -23.27
CA THR A 50 -8.73 -8.74 -24.27
C THR A 50 -7.78 -9.86 -23.82
N ALA A 51 -6.65 -9.51 -23.19
CA ALA A 51 -5.71 -10.50 -22.67
C ALA A 51 -6.27 -11.28 -21.47
N GLU A 52 -6.88 -10.58 -20.51
CA GLU A 52 -7.52 -11.21 -19.35
C GLU A 52 -8.70 -12.10 -19.76
N ALA A 53 -9.46 -11.71 -20.79
CA ALA A 53 -10.60 -12.49 -21.27
C ALA A 53 -10.21 -13.89 -21.78
N ARG A 54 -8.94 -14.10 -22.19
CA ARG A 54 -8.42 -15.42 -22.57
C ARG A 54 -8.30 -16.39 -21.39
N HIS A 55 -8.35 -15.86 -20.17
CA HIS A 55 -8.30 -16.62 -18.93
C HIS A 55 -9.66 -16.70 -18.22
N ALA A 56 -10.71 -16.08 -18.77
CA ALA A 56 -12.05 -16.16 -18.21
C ALA A 56 -12.53 -17.62 -18.11
N GLY A 57 -13.14 -17.98 -16.98
CA GLY A 57 -13.59 -19.35 -16.68
C GLY A 57 -12.47 -20.35 -16.39
N THR A 58 -11.22 -19.90 -16.21
CA THR A 58 -10.14 -20.75 -15.69
C THR A 58 -10.11 -20.70 -14.16
N PRO A 59 -9.59 -21.74 -13.49
CA PRO A 59 -9.44 -21.73 -12.03
C PRO A 59 -8.62 -20.54 -11.51
N LEU A 60 -7.65 -20.06 -12.29
CA LEU A 60 -6.88 -18.86 -11.94
C LEU A 60 -7.77 -17.61 -11.93
N ALA A 61 -8.63 -17.41 -12.94
CA ALA A 61 -9.51 -16.25 -12.96
C ALA A 61 -10.50 -16.31 -11.78
N GLU A 62 -11.10 -17.47 -11.50
CA GLU A 62 -11.99 -17.66 -10.36
C GLU A 62 -11.30 -17.34 -9.02
N LEU A 63 -10.06 -17.80 -8.83
CA LEU A 63 -9.25 -17.48 -7.65
C LEU A 63 -9.00 -15.98 -7.50
N LEU A 64 -8.65 -15.28 -8.59
CA LEU A 64 -8.42 -13.82 -8.56
C LEU A 64 -9.70 -13.06 -8.19
N SER A 65 -10.83 -13.42 -8.79
CA SER A 65 -12.15 -12.85 -8.47
C SER A 65 -12.56 -13.11 -7.02
N ALA A 66 -12.36 -14.34 -6.53
CA ALA A 66 -12.67 -14.71 -5.15
C ALA A 66 -11.77 -13.99 -4.14
N THR A 67 -10.49 -13.81 -4.47
CA THR A 67 -9.52 -13.05 -3.68
C THR A 67 -9.95 -11.60 -3.57
N TYR A 68 -10.25 -10.95 -4.70
CA TYR A 68 -10.77 -9.58 -4.75
C TYR A 68 -12.03 -9.42 -3.88
N ALA A 69 -13.05 -10.26 -4.10
CA ALA A 69 -14.28 -10.20 -3.32
C ALA A 69 -14.04 -10.43 -1.81
N THR A 70 -13.04 -11.23 -1.45
CA THR A 70 -12.65 -11.44 -0.05
C THR A 70 -11.99 -10.21 0.53
N CYS A 71 -11.10 -9.54 -0.21
CA CYS A 71 -10.48 -8.28 0.23
C CYS A 71 -11.52 -7.19 0.48
N GLN A 72 -12.51 -7.07 -0.42
CA GLN A 72 -13.63 -6.14 -0.26
C GLN A 72 -14.47 -6.38 1.02
N ARG A 73 -14.57 -7.63 1.49
CA ARG A 73 -15.21 -7.95 2.78
C ARG A 73 -14.28 -7.76 3.97
N LEU A 74 -12.98 -7.98 3.80
CA LEU A 74 -11.99 -7.87 4.87
C LEU A 74 -11.63 -6.42 5.20
N SER A 75 -11.64 -5.52 4.22
CA SER A 75 -11.32 -4.09 4.41
C SER A 75 -12.12 -3.45 5.55
N PRO A 76 -13.46 -3.38 5.52
CA PRO A 76 -14.22 -2.75 6.62
C PRO A 76 -14.06 -3.49 7.96
N GLN A 77 -13.76 -4.79 7.94
CA GLN A 77 -13.51 -5.57 9.15
C GLN A 77 -12.12 -5.28 9.75
N LEU A 78 -11.15 -4.97 8.90
CA LEU A 78 -9.82 -4.56 9.30
C LEU A 78 -9.89 -3.15 9.88
N ASP A 79 -10.57 -2.22 9.22
CA ASP A 79 -10.78 -0.85 9.69
C ASP A 79 -11.39 -0.84 11.10
N GLY A 80 -12.45 -1.61 11.32
CA GLY A 80 -13.06 -1.75 12.65
C GLY A 80 -12.15 -2.40 13.70
N ALA A 81 -11.21 -3.26 13.30
CA ALA A 81 -10.23 -3.84 14.22
C ALA A 81 -9.13 -2.84 14.59
N ILE A 82 -8.68 -2.03 13.63
CA ILE A 82 -7.71 -0.95 13.82
C ILE A 82 -8.29 0.09 14.78
N GLN A 83 -9.51 0.57 14.51
CA GLN A 83 -10.20 1.53 15.38
C GLN A 83 -10.39 1.02 16.81
N ALA A 84 -10.61 -0.29 16.98
CA ALA A 84 -10.74 -0.92 18.29
C ALA A 84 -9.39 -1.21 18.99
N GLY A 85 -8.24 -0.96 18.33
CA GLY A 85 -6.92 -1.35 18.83
C GLY A 85 -6.75 -2.86 18.98
N ASP A 86 -7.53 -3.67 18.25
CA ASP A 86 -7.49 -5.13 18.35
C ASP A 86 -6.35 -5.72 17.51
N VAL A 87 -5.13 -5.58 18.04
CA VAL A 87 -3.88 -6.07 17.44
C VAL A 87 -3.95 -7.55 17.09
N ARG A 88 -4.66 -8.37 17.89
CA ARG A 88 -4.81 -9.80 17.61
C ARG A 88 -5.66 -10.03 16.37
N ALA A 89 -6.75 -9.30 16.23
CA ALA A 89 -7.62 -9.41 15.07
C ALA A 89 -6.98 -8.84 13.80
N VAL A 90 -6.14 -7.79 13.90
CA VAL A 90 -5.28 -7.31 12.80
C VAL A 90 -4.29 -8.41 12.39
N GLY A 91 -3.59 -9.01 13.36
CA GLY A 91 -2.64 -10.11 13.11
C GLY A 91 -3.28 -11.32 12.40
N ALA A 92 -4.45 -11.77 12.87
CA ALA A 92 -5.17 -12.88 12.26
C ALA A 92 -5.60 -12.58 10.81
N ARG A 93 -5.96 -11.33 10.50
CA ARG A 93 -6.28 -10.90 9.13
C ARG A 93 -5.04 -10.89 8.25
N ARG A 94 -3.90 -10.39 8.74
CA ARG A 94 -2.62 -10.41 8.02
C ARG A 94 -2.22 -11.84 7.64
N GLU A 95 -2.27 -12.77 8.60
CA GLU A 95 -1.95 -14.18 8.34
C GLU A 95 -2.83 -14.77 7.23
N ARG A 96 -4.13 -14.48 7.26
CA ARG A 96 -5.06 -14.91 6.21
C ARG A 96 -4.71 -14.30 4.85
N LEU A 97 -4.42 -13.01 4.79
CA LEU A 97 -4.06 -12.33 3.54
C LEU A 97 -2.75 -12.85 2.96
N VAL A 98 -1.73 -13.10 3.79
CA VAL A 98 -0.45 -13.70 3.37
C VAL A 98 -0.65 -15.13 2.83
N ALA A 99 -1.54 -15.92 3.44
CA ALA A 99 -1.89 -17.25 2.92
C ALA A 99 -2.55 -17.15 1.53
N MET A 100 -3.48 -16.19 1.35
CA MET A 100 -4.11 -15.91 0.06
C MET A 100 -3.09 -15.45 -0.99
N GLN A 101 -2.12 -14.61 -0.60
CA GLN A 101 -1.03 -14.18 -1.48
C GLN A 101 -0.23 -15.38 -1.99
N ALA A 102 0.18 -16.28 -1.10
CA ALA A 102 0.93 -17.47 -1.46
C ALA A 102 0.15 -18.37 -2.44
N GLU A 103 -1.17 -18.50 -2.24
CA GLU A 103 -2.06 -19.25 -3.14
C GLU A 103 -2.12 -18.62 -4.54
N VAL A 104 -2.34 -17.30 -4.62
CA VAL A 104 -2.39 -16.56 -5.89
C VAL A 104 -1.05 -16.64 -6.63
N GLU A 105 0.07 -16.46 -5.92
CA GLU A 105 1.40 -16.52 -6.52
C GLU A 105 1.73 -17.94 -7.04
N ALA A 106 1.33 -18.98 -6.32
CA ALA A 106 1.45 -20.36 -6.77
C ALA A 106 0.63 -20.60 -8.04
N ALA A 107 -0.63 -20.13 -8.08
CA ALA A 107 -1.50 -20.26 -9.24
C ALA A 107 -0.95 -19.51 -10.47
N LEU A 108 -0.43 -18.29 -10.28
CA LEU A 108 0.22 -17.52 -11.34
C LEU A 108 1.49 -18.20 -11.87
N ARG A 109 2.26 -18.87 -11.01
CA ARG A 109 3.45 -19.64 -11.40
C ARG A 109 3.07 -20.86 -12.25
N VAL A 110 2.03 -21.59 -11.87
CA VAL A 110 1.50 -22.73 -12.65
C VAL A 110 1.00 -22.27 -14.02
N ALA A 111 0.38 -21.09 -14.11
CA ALA A 111 -0.12 -20.54 -15.37
C ALA A 111 0.98 -19.96 -16.29
N GLN A 112 2.20 -19.74 -15.78
CA GLN A 112 3.28 -19.02 -16.47
C GLN A 112 3.61 -19.53 -17.88
N PRO A 113 3.60 -20.84 -18.21
CA PRO A 113 3.84 -21.30 -19.58
C PRO A 113 2.82 -20.78 -20.61
N ARG A 114 1.64 -20.35 -20.15
CA ARG A 114 0.53 -19.85 -20.99
C ARG A 114 0.31 -18.34 -20.86
N VAL A 115 0.97 -17.69 -19.89
CA VAL A 115 0.77 -16.29 -19.53
C VAL A 115 2.08 -15.54 -19.72
N ASN A 116 2.11 -14.62 -20.69
CA ASN A 116 3.28 -13.76 -20.85
C ASN A 116 3.44 -12.80 -19.65
N ALA A 117 4.63 -12.24 -19.46
CA ALA A 117 4.93 -11.38 -18.31
C ALA A 117 4.06 -10.11 -18.22
N LYS A 118 3.54 -9.59 -19.34
CA LYS A 118 2.64 -8.44 -19.35
C LYS A 118 1.25 -8.83 -18.83
N THR A 119 0.69 -9.92 -19.35
CA THR A 119 -0.60 -10.46 -18.88
C THR A 119 -0.51 -10.90 -17.42
N LYS A 120 0.62 -11.48 -16.98
CA LYS A 120 0.83 -11.84 -15.57
C LYS A 120 0.69 -10.63 -14.66
N ARG A 121 1.31 -9.49 -15.02
CA ARG A 121 1.19 -8.23 -14.26
C ARG A 121 -0.25 -7.72 -14.20
N TRP A 122 -0.99 -7.80 -15.31
CA TRP A 122 -2.41 -7.43 -15.33
C TRP A 122 -3.29 -8.32 -14.46
N LEU A 123 -3.05 -9.64 -14.48
CA LEU A 123 -3.74 -10.58 -13.61
C LEU A 123 -3.39 -10.37 -12.13
N GLN A 124 -2.12 -10.08 -11.82
CA GLN A 124 -1.69 -9.74 -10.47
C GLN A 124 -2.34 -8.44 -9.98
N ALA A 125 -2.62 -7.49 -10.86
CA ALA A 125 -3.33 -6.27 -10.52
C ALA A 125 -4.75 -6.49 -10.01
N SER A 126 -5.41 -7.56 -10.46
CA SER A 126 -6.75 -7.94 -9.99
C SER A 126 -6.81 -8.27 -8.50
N VAL A 127 -5.65 -8.46 -7.85
CA VAL A 127 -5.54 -8.69 -6.40
C VAL A 127 -4.70 -7.59 -5.72
N TYR A 128 -4.68 -6.39 -6.31
CA TYR A 128 -3.99 -5.22 -5.73
C TYR A 128 -4.40 -4.97 -4.26
N ASP A 129 -5.70 -4.97 -3.97
CA ASP A 129 -6.25 -4.70 -2.63
C ASP A 129 -5.69 -5.66 -1.57
N MET A 130 -5.30 -6.87 -1.95
CA MET A 130 -4.67 -7.82 -1.03
C MET A 130 -3.31 -7.31 -0.55
N TYR A 131 -2.48 -6.79 -1.46
CA TYR A 131 -1.16 -6.26 -1.11
C TYR A 131 -1.28 -4.99 -0.26
N ASP A 132 -2.25 -4.15 -0.59
CA ASP A 132 -2.59 -2.93 0.15
C ASP A 132 -2.97 -3.25 1.59
N LEU A 133 -3.92 -4.17 1.79
CA LEU A 133 -4.35 -4.63 3.11
C LEU A 133 -3.24 -5.33 3.91
N ILE A 134 -2.33 -6.08 3.26
CA ILE A 134 -1.16 -6.66 3.93
C ILE A 134 -0.23 -5.56 4.43
N SER A 135 -0.03 -4.51 3.62
CA SER A 135 0.79 -3.36 3.99
C SER A 135 0.21 -2.66 5.22
N LEU A 136 -1.08 -2.33 5.18
CA LEU A 136 -1.79 -1.70 6.30
C LEU A 136 -1.71 -2.54 7.57
N CYS A 137 -1.99 -3.85 7.49
CA CYS A 137 -1.83 -4.73 8.65
C CYS A 137 -0.38 -4.75 9.19
N GLY A 138 0.61 -4.63 8.31
CA GLY A 138 2.01 -4.61 8.70
C GLY A 138 2.37 -3.37 9.52
N ASP A 139 1.89 -2.19 9.09
CA ASP A 139 2.12 -0.92 9.78
C ASP A 139 1.47 -0.92 11.16
N GLU A 140 0.20 -1.35 11.24
CA GLU A 140 -0.56 -1.41 12.48
C GLU A 140 0.07 -2.34 13.53
N LEU A 141 0.54 -3.50 13.10
CA LEU A 141 1.26 -4.43 13.98
C LEU A 141 2.60 -3.85 14.43
N ALA A 142 3.29 -3.11 13.57
CA ALA A 142 4.56 -2.47 13.91
C ALA A 142 4.37 -1.31 14.89
N ALA A 143 3.35 -0.48 14.68
CA ALA A 143 2.96 0.58 15.61
C ALA A 143 2.60 0.02 16.98
N ALA A 144 1.76 -1.03 17.02
CA ALA A 144 1.39 -1.71 18.26
C ALA A 144 2.61 -2.31 18.99
N ALA A 145 3.55 -2.90 18.26
CA ALA A 145 4.79 -3.44 18.84
C ALA A 145 5.69 -2.32 19.42
N ALA A 146 5.80 -1.18 18.73
CA ALA A 146 6.55 -0.02 19.20
C ALA A 146 5.95 0.54 20.49
N LEU A 147 4.61 0.68 20.56
CA LEU A 147 3.91 1.13 21.76
C LEU A 147 4.13 0.17 22.94
N ALA A 148 4.01 -1.14 22.71
CA ALA A 148 4.25 -2.15 23.75
C ALA A 148 5.69 -2.09 24.30
N ALA A 149 6.68 -1.79 23.46
CA ALA A 149 8.07 -1.64 23.88
C ALA A 149 8.30 -0.41 24.78
N LEU A 150 7.54 0.67 24.58
CA LEU A 150 7.61 1.88 25.42
C LEU A 150 6.99 1.64 26.80
N VAL A 151 5.90 0.88 26.88
CA VAL A 151 5.19 0.58 28.14
C VAL A 151 5.90 -0.52 28.96
N GLY A 152 6.60 -1.44 28.29
CA GLY A 152 7.20 -2.62 28.92
C GLY A 152 8.45 -2.41 29.80
N ASP A 153 8.96 -1.18 29.95
CA ASP A 153 10.15 -0.87 30.77
C ASP A 153 9.80 -0.33 32.17
N GLU A 154 8.53 -0.04 32.46
CA GLU A 154 8.10 0.44 33.79
C GLU A 154 7.86 -0.72 34.77
N GLY A 155 8.96 -1.29 35.26
CA GLY A 155 9.02 -1.86 36.61
C GLY A 155 8.32 -3.20 36.81
N ALA A 156 9.05 -4.30 36.62
CA ALA A 156 8.89 -5.40 37.55
C ALA A 156 9.18 -4.84 38.97
N PRO A 157 8.23 -4.84 39.91
CA PRO A 157 8.50 -4.34 41.26
C PRO A 157 9.59 -5.21 41.89
N ASP A 158 10.73 -4.58 42.17
CA ASP A 158 11.81 -5.13 42.98
C ASP A 158 11.29 -5.47 44.39
N GLY A 159 10.71 -6.66 44.55
CA GLY A 159 10.52 -7.34 45.82
C GLY A 159 11.19 -8.71 45.70
N GLU A 160 12.16 -9.13 46.52
CA GLU A 160 12.55 -8.70 47.84
C GLU A 160 14.07 -8.75 48.00
N SER A 161 14.58 -7.78 48.74
CA SER A 161 15.90 -7.71 49.35
C SER A 161 16.35 -9.02 50.02
N SER A 162 17.32 -9.69 49.40
CA SER A 162 18.23 -10.60 50.11
C SER A 162 19.48 -9.84 50.58
N PRO A 163 19.81 -9.83 51.88
CA PRO A 163 21.02 -9.20 52.38
C PRO A 163 22.24 -10.08 52.07
N SER A 164 23.03 -9.67 51.08
CA SER A 164 24.32 -10.28 50.75
C SER A 164 25.45 -9.32 51.08
N SER A 165 26.07 -9.56 52.24
CA SER A 165 27.33 -8.96 52.65
C SER A 165 28.49 -9.61 51.87
N GLY A 166 29.10 -8.86 50.96
CA GLY A 166 30.29 -9.28 50.22
C GLY A 166 31.03 -8.09 49.61
N ALA A 167 32.14 -7.72 50.23
CA ALA A 167 33.02 -6.65 49.81
C ALA A 167 33.82 -7.02 48.55
N GLY A 168 33.94 -6.10 47.59
CA GLY A 168 35.08 -6.07 46.68
C GLY A 168 34.79 -5.65 45.24
N GLY A 169 35.47 -4.58 44.81
CA GLY A 169 35.97 -4.47 43.44
C GLY A 169 35.23 -3.47 42.54
N GLY A 170 35.90 -2.36 42.24
CA GLY A 170 35.38 -1.29 41.41
C GLY A 170 35.29 -1.64 39.92
N GLY A 171 34.32 -1.00 39.26
CA GLY A 171 34.14 -1.05 37.80
C GLY A 171 33.23 0.08 37.36
N LYS A 172 33.81 1.27 37.14
CA LYS A 172 33.09 2.49 36.74
C LYS A 172 32.91 2.53 35.22
N ARG A 173 31.69 2.93 34.83
CA ARG A 173 31.31 3.73 33.64
C ARG A 173 31.27 3.04 32.27
N GLY A 174 30.04 2.77 31.83
CA GLY A 174 29.70 2.48 30.43
C GLY A 174 28.19 2.54 30.15
N GLY A 175 27.46 3.49 30.75
CA GLY A 175 25.98 3.50 30.78
C GLY A 175 25.26 4.46 29.82
N MET A 176 25.94 5.45 29.24
CA MET A 176 25.26 6.52 28.49
C MET A 176 24.99 6.21 27.00
N ASN A 177 25.54 5.14 26.44
CA ASN A 177 25.30 4.77 25.03
C ASN A 177 24.12 3.81 24.81
N ARG A 178 23.50 3.26 25.87
CA ARG A 178 22.38 2.32 25.71
C ARG A 178 21.02 3.01 25.49
N ARG A 179 20.79 4.19 26.07
CA ARG A 179 19.53 4.93 25.89
C ARG A 179 19.37 5.56 24.51
N ALA A 180 20.46 6.08 23.92
CA ALA A 180 20.43 6.59 22.54
C ALA A 180 20.30 5.45 21.50
N ALA A 181 20.87 4.27 21.77
CA ALA A 181 20.66 3.07 20.95
C ALA A 181 19.25 2.48 21.14
N ALA A 182 18.63 2.62 22.31
CA ALA A 182 17.24 2.21 22.55
C ALA A 182 16.22 3.15 21.89
N ALA A 183 16.49 4.46 21.85
CA ALA A 183 15.67 5.45 21.15
C ALA A 183 15.78 5.36 19.61
N ALA A 184 16.91 4.89 19.08
CA ALA A 184 17.07 4.60 17.66
C ALA A 184 16.56 3.19 17.26
N ALA A 185 16.37 2.28 18.24
CA ALA A 185 15.83 0.93 18.04
C ALA A 185 14.31 0.83 18.25
N THR A 186 13.64 1.97 18.45
CA THR A 186 12.19 2.07 18.69
C THR A 186 11.42 2.69 17.53
N ALA A 187 12.08 2.96 16.40
CA ALA A 187 11.38 3.37 15.18
C ALA A 187 10.43 2.23 14.74
N PRO A 188 9.14 2.52 14.48
CA PRO A 188 8.20 1.51 14.05
C PRO A 188 8.74 0.83 12.78
N VAL A 189 8.68 -0.50 12.76
CA VAL A 189 9.09 -1.28 11.58
C VAL A 189 8.01 -1.14 10.52
N VAL A 190 8.04 -0.05 9.76
CA VAL A 190 7.07 0.19 8.70
C VAL A 190 7.16 -0.91 7.63
N GLU A 191 6.01 -1.43 7.19
CA GLU A 191 5.94 -2.47 6.16
C GLU A 191 6.21 -1.82 4.79
N THR A 192 7.30 -2.23 4.13
CA THR A 192 7.75 -1.63 2.86
C THR A 192 7.68 -2.60 1.68
N GLU A 193 7.68 -3.91 1.94
CA GLU A 193 7.75 -4.90 0.87
C GLU A 193 6.42 -5.00 0.13
N SER A 194 5.32 -5.10 0.88
CA SER A 194 3.97 -5.19 0.32
C SER A 194 3.60 -3.95 -0.49
N LEU A 195 3.91 -2.75 0.04
CA LEU A 195 3.75 -1.50 -0.71
C LEU A 195 4.62 -1.45 -1.97
N ALA A 196 5.88 -1.91 -1.91
CA ALA A 196 6.72 -1.97 -3.10
C ALA A 196 6.16 -2.91 -4.18
N VAL A 197 5.50 -4.00 -3.78
CA VAL A 197 4.76 -4.87 -4.71
C VAL A 197 3.57 -4.14 -5.31
N ALA A 198 2.75 -3.48 -4.48
CA ALA A 198 1.58 -2.71 -4.89
C ALA A 198 1.96 -1.61 -5.92
N CYS A 199 3.04 -0.85 -5.65
CA CYS A 199 3.57 0.15 -6.56
C CYS A 199 3.97 -0.45 -7.92
N ARG A 200 4.71 -1.57 -7.94
CA ARG A 200 5.10 -2.26 -9.19
C ARG A 200 3.91 -2.78 -9.98
N VAL A 201 2.87 -3.24 -9.28
CA VAL A 201 1.62 -3.69 -9.90
C VAL A 201 0.95 -2.53 -10.62
N VAL A 202 0.79 -1.38 -9.94
CA VAL A 202 0.15 -0.19 -10.53
C VAL A 202 0.99 0.39 -11.67
N GLU A 203 2.32 0.45 -11.53
CA GLU A 203 3.25 0.83 -12.60
C GLU A 203 3.04 -0.02 -13.87
N GLY A 204 2.83 -1.33 -13.70
CA GLY A 204 2.63 -2.26 -14.82
C GLY A 204 1.29 -2.12 -15.55
N VAL A 205 0.29 -1.52 -14.90
CA VAL A 205 -1.10 -1.47 -15.39
C VAL A 205 -1.45 -0.08 -15.90
N SER A 206 -1.08 0.95 -15.14
CA SER A 206 -1.44 2.34 -15.40
C SER A 206 -0.31 3.27 -14.96
N PRO A 207 0.84 3.22 -15.65
CA PRO A 207 1.98 4.05 -15.32
C PRO A 207 1.61 5.54 -15.42
N GLY A 208 1.99 6.33 -14.41
CA GLY A 208 1.69 7.76 -14.32
C GLY A 208 0.27 8.11 -13.87
N SER A 209 -0.57 7.11 -13.59
CA SER A 209 -1.87 7.35 -12.94
C SER A 209 -1.73 7.97 -11.56
N ASP A 210 -2.84 8.45 -11.01
CA ASP A 210 -2.87 9.04 -9.67
C ASP A 210 -2.44 8.05 -8.60
N ALA A 211 -3.02 6.85 -8.63
CA ALA A 211 -2.62 5.73 -7.78
C ALA A 211 -1.12 5.41 -7.91
N HIS A 212 -0.54 5.46 -9.12
CA HIS A 212 0.90 5.22 -9.28
C HIS A 212 1.74 6.30 -8.60
N ALA A 213 1.36 7.57 -8.76
CA ALA A 213 2.08 8.70 -8.17
C ALA A 213 1.97 8.68 -6.64
N HIS A 214 0.77 8.45 -6.11
CA HIS A 214 0.50 8.33 -4.67
C HIS A 214 1.30 7.20 -4.03
N LEU A 215 1.16 5.95 -4.50
CA LEU A 215 1.88 4.80 -3.93
C LEU A 215 3.40 4.93 -4.04
N SER A 216 3.89 5.56 -5.12
CA SER A 216 5.32 5.83 -5.25
C SER A 216 5.80 6.86 -4.22
N ALA A 217 5.00 7.89 -3.93
CA ALA A 217 5.31 8.89 -2.92
C ALA A 217 5.26 8.30 -1.51
N GLU A 218 4.21 7.53 -1.20
CA GLU A 218 4.08 6.80 0.06
C GLU A 218 5.26 5.85 0.29
N LEU A 219 5.67 5.10 -0.73
CA LEU A 219 6.85 4.22 -0.64
C LEU A 219 8.14 4.99 -0.36
N VAL A 220 8.27 6.22 -0.86
CA VAL A 220 9.41 7.10 -0.53
C VAL A 220 9.37 7.50 0.94
N MET A 221 8.22 7.89 1.47
CA MET A 221 8.06 8.25 2.89
C MET A 221 8.41 7.07 3.79
N ARG A 222 7.83 5.90 3.54
CA ARG A 222 8.10 4.70 4.35
C ARG A 222 9.56 4.25 4.27
N CYS A 223 10.19 4.33 3.09
CA CYS A 223 11.62 4.03 2.96
C CYS A 223 12.51 5.07 3.64
N LEU A 224 12.12 6.35 3.62
CA LEU A 224 12.84 7.42 4.31
C LEU A 224 12.81 7.19 5.83
N GLU A 225 11.62 6.91 6.37
CA GLU A 225 11.44 6.63 7.79
C GLU A 225 12.20 5.37 8.22
N ARG A 226 12.03 4.27 7.48
CA ARG A 226 12.61 2.97 7.85
C ARG A 226 14.13 2.90 7.66
N PHE A 227 14.65 3.43 6.56
CA PHE A 227 16.04 3.20 6.15
C PHE A 227 16.91 4.47 6.16
N GLY A 228 16.29 5.65 6.16
CA GLY A 228 16.98 6.93 6.04
C GLY A 228 17.42 7.28 4.61
N PRO A 229 17.81 8.55 4.37
CA PRO A 229 18.03 9.09 3.03
C PRO A 229 19.26 8.57 2.31
N ALA A 230 20.22 7.97 3.04
CA ALA A 230 21.44 7.42 2.46
C ALA A 230 21.25 5.99 1.90
N HIS A 231 20.18 5.31 2.29
CA HIS A 231 19.96 3.91 1.95
C HIS A 231 19.59 3.71 0.47
N GLU A 232 19.95 2.55 -0.08
CA GLU A 232 19.70 2.23 -1.49
C GLU A 232 18.18 2.16 -1.80
N GLU A 233 17.40 1.57 -0.91
CA GLU A 233 15.95 1.39 -1.00
C GLU A 233 15.22 2.72 -1.09
N TYR A 234 15.61 3.70 -0.25
CA TYR A 234 15.11 5.07 -0.36
C TYR A 234 15.47 5.70 -1.71
N ARG A 235 16.73 5.57 -2.16
CA ARG A 235 17.16 6.10 -3.46
C ARG A 235 16.39 5.46 -4.62
N GLN A 236 16.10 4.17 -4.55
CA GLN A 236 15.30 3.44 -5.54
C GLN A 236 13.84 3.89 -5.53
N ALA A 237 13.21 4.04 -4.35
CA ALA A 237 11.85 4.56 -4.21
C ALA A 237 11.76 5.99 -4.78
N ARG A 238 12.74 6.85 -4.46
CA ARG A 238 12.79 8.24 -4.95
C ARG A 238 12.95 8.30 -6.47
N ALA A 239 13.78 7.43 -7.04
CA ALA A 239 13.86 7.30 -8.50
C ALA A 239 12.53 6.80 -9.09
N GLY A 240 11.80 5.95 -8.38
CA GLY A 240 10.46 5.47 -8.72
C GLY A 240 9.44 6.61 -8.84
N VAL A 241 9.30 7.45 -7.80
CA VAL A 241 8.37 8.58 -7.83
C VAL A 241 8.71 9.58 -8.93
N VAL A 242 9.99 9.88 -9.14
CA VAL A 242 10.42 10.74 -10.26
C VAL A 242 10.03 10.15 -11.62
N ARG A 243 10.18 8.83 -11.81
CA ARG A 243 9.70 8.16 -13.03
C ARG A 243 8.17 8.25 -13.16
N ALA A 244 7.42 8.04 -12.08
CA ALA A 244 5.97 8.14 -12.07
C ALA A 244 5.48 9.53 -12.53
N TYR A 245 6.08 10.58 -11.99
CA TYR A 245 5.78 11.97 -12.36
C TYR A 245 6.26 12.30 -13.78
N GLY A 246 7.42 11.81 -14.20
CA GLY A 246 7.92 11.98 -15.56
C GLY A 246 7.00 11.35 -16.61
N ILE A 247 6.40 10.18 -16.30
CA ILE A 247 5.38 9.57 -17.17
C ILE A 247 4.10 10.41 -17.21
N ARG A 248 3.68 10.96 -16.06
CA ARG A 248 2.43 11.73 -15.93
C ARG A 248 2.47 13.09 -16.60
N TYR A 249 3.54 13.86 -16.36
CA TYR A 249 3.65 15.26 -16.76
C TYR A 249 4.60 15.48 -17.96
N GLY A 250 5.31 14.43 -18.39
CA GLY A 250 6.32 14.53 -19.43
C GLY A 250 7.61 15.19 -18.94
N SER A 251 8.37 15.74 -19.88
CA SER A 251 9.65 16.39 -19.60
C SER A 251 9.45 17.73 -18.88
N VAL A 252 9.60 17.72 -17.56
CA VAL A 252 9.69 18.93 -16.73
C VAL A 252 11.15 19.15 -16.30
N GLY A 253 11.49 20.41 -16.00
CA GLY A 253 12.82 20.73 -15.48
C GLY A 253 13.09 20.04 -14.12
N PRO A 254 14.35 19.71 -13.77
CA PRO A 254 14.67 19.01 -12.54
C PRO A 254 14.13 19.72 -11.28
N GLU A 255 14.23 21.06 -11.23
CA GLU A 255 13.72 21.85 -10.10
C GLU A 255 12.20 21.73 -9.94
N VAL A 256 11.45 21.74 -11.04
CA VAL A 256 9.99 21.57 -11.04
C VAL A 256 9.62 20.15 -10.62
N MET A 257 10.37 19.14 -11.07
CA MET A 257 10.17 17.76 -10.64
C MET A 257 10.32 17.61 -9.13
N GLU A 258 11.38 18.20 -8.56
CA GLU A 258 11.61 18.19 -7.11
C GLU A 258 10.50 18.91 -6.35
N GLN A 259 10.00 20.05 -6.86
CA GLN A 259 8.85 20.75 -6.26
C GLN A 259 7.58 19.89 -6.29
N LEU A 260 7.30 19.19 -7.40
CA LEU A 260 6.13 18.31 -7.52
C LEU A 260 6.20 17.12 -6.55
N VAL A 261 7.38 16.51 -6.42
CA VAL A 261 7.61 15.42 -5.46
C VAL A 261 7.49 15.95 -4.03
N ALA A 262 8.15 17.07 -3.71
CA ALA A 262 8.12 17.66 -2.37
C ALA A 262 6.70 18.07 -1.95
N ALA A 263 5.95 18.72 -2.85
CA ALA A 263 4.56 19.10 -2.59
C ALA A 263 3.67 17.88 -2.34
N ARG A 264 3.92 16.76 -3.04
CA ARG A 264 3.16 15.53 -2.78
C ARG A 264 3.51 14.93 -1.43
N LEU A 265 4.79 14.81 -1.11
CA LEU A 265 5.23 14.28 0.18
C LEU A 265 4.72 15.14 1.35
N ALA A 266 4.65 16.47 1.17
CA ALA A 266 4.04 17.37 2.14
C ALA A 266 2.53 17.12 2.29
N ALA A 267 1.80 16.97 1.18
CA ALA A 267 0.36 16.68 1.23
C ALA A 267 0.03 15.33 1.88
N GLU A 268 0.87 14.31 1.72
CA GLU A 268 0.71 13.03 2.44
C GLU A 268 0.91 13.21 3.95
N ALA A 269 1.86 14.06 4.37
CA ALA A 269 2.11 14.32 5.79
C ALA A 269 0.99 15.16 6.43
N GLU A 270 0.43 16.14 5.71
CA GLU A 270 -0.67 16.99 6.21
C GLU A 270 -2.00 16.22 6.32
N GLY A 271 -2.27 15.27 5.41
CA GLY A 271 -3.50 14.47 5.42
C GLY A 271 -3.66 13.55 6.65
N GLU A 272 -2.59 13.32 7.40
CA GLU A 272 -2.64 12.60 8.68
C GLU A 272 -3.15 13.49 9.84
N GLU A 273 -2.99 14.82 9.77
CA GLU A 273 -3.33 15.75 10.87
C GLU A 273 -4.80 16.18 10.85
N ASP A 274 -5.40 16.38 9.67
CA ASP A 274 -6.78 16.89 9.54
C ASP A 274 -7.88 15.88 9.94
N GLY A 275 -7.55 14.58 10.05
CA GLY A 275 -8.50 13.52 10.42
C GLY A 275 -8.92 13.50 11.90
N GLU A 276 -8.23 14.25 12.77
CA GLU A 276 -8.45 14.23 14.21
C GLU A 276 -9.41 15.33 14.72
N GLU A 277 -9.66 16.40 13.94
CA GLU A 277 -10.42 17.58 14.42
C GLU A 277 -11.94 17.55 14.15
N GLU A 278 -12.47 16.68 13.28
CA GLU A 278 -13.91 16.70 12.91
C GLU A 278 -14.85 15.96 13.90
N GLY A 279 -14.36 15.52 15.07
CA GLY A 279 -15.10 14.66 16.00
C GLY A 279 -15.88 15.33 17.14
N GLU A 280 -15.73 16.64 17.39
CA GLU A 280 -16.22 17.27 18.64
C GLU A 280 -17.49 18.14 18.52
N GLU A 281 -18.09 18.33 17.34
CA GLU A 281 -19.23 19.25 17.16
C GLU A 281 -20.59 18.57 16.91
N GLU A 282 -21.03 17.60 17.72
CA GLU A 282 -22.45 17.18 17.66
C GLU A 282 -23.03 16.59 18.98
N GLU A 283 -22.74 17.20 20.14
CA GLU A 283 -23.55 17.00 21.35
C GLU A 283 -24.00 18.35 21.92
N GLY A 284 -25.05 18.95 21.35
CA GLY A 284 -25.42 20.28 21.81
C GLY A 284 -26.77 20.87 21.40
N VAL A 285 -27.74 20.11 20.87
CA VAL A 285 -29.09 20.66 20.68
C VAL A 285 -30.18 19.61 20.87
N GLU A 286 -30.52 19.30 22.12
CA GLU A 286 -31.89 18.92 22.47
C GLU A 286 -32.20 19.35 23.91
N GLY A 287 -32.79 20.55 24.04
CA GLY A 287 -33.21 21.06 25.33
C GLY A 287 -33.95 22.39 25.25
N VAL A 288 -35.29 22.28 25.22
CA VAL A 288 -36.36 23.25 25.56
C VAL A 288 -37.14 23.84 24.38
#